data_AF-A0A0B3ARM0-F1
#
_entry.id   AF-A0A0B3ARM0-F1
#
_cell.length_a   1.000
_cell.length_b   1.000
_cell.length_c   1.000
_cell.angle_alpha   90.00
_cell.angle_beta   90.00
_cell.angle_gamma   90.00
#
_symmetry.space_group_name_H-M   'P 1'
#
loop_
_entity.id
_entity.type
_entity.pdbx_description
1 polymer ?
#
loop_
_entity_poly.entity_id
_entity_poly.type
_entity_poly.pdbx_seq_one_letter_code
_entity_poly.pdbx_strand_id
1 'polypeptide(L)'
;MINKKSTPALPLLLAKRKNLSKSKRSTPACTRNFLKDYSNKFVSCKRSQMKIQQMAFMLIAVMVFFALVGLLIFSVGFSGLKEKASVLQEENAKLLVSRLANSPEFSCGQAFGSKENCIDLDKVFILKNNINNYKNKNKNFWGVLDIEIIKIYPENKNLICTSANYPDCGTLKLISDPGEKTTGISAENFVSLCRKEYDSENYLNYDKCELGKILVRYEKIQ
;
A
#
# COMPACT_ATOMS: atom_id res chain seq x y z
N MET A 1 0.30 -27.90 66.22
CA MET A 1 -0.24 -29.24 66.54
C MET A 1 -0.13 -30.08 65.25
N ILE A 2 0.94 -30.84 65.01
CA ILE A 2 1.16 -32.27 65.38
C ILE A 2 -0.05 -33.14 64.90
N ASN A 3 0.04 -34.15 64.02
CA ASN A 3 0.85 -35.38 63.99
C ASN A 3 0.69 -36.08 62.60
N LYS A 4 1.73 -36.67 61.97
CA LYS A 4 2.02 -38.14 61.83
C LYS A 4 0.78 -39.02 61.50
N LYS A 5 0.80 -40.03 60.61
CA LYS A 5 1.82 -41.04 60.26
C LYS A 5 1.26 -41.99 59.16
N SER A 6 2.16 -42.81 58.60
CA SER A 6 2.04 -44.24 58.22
C SER A 6 2.02 -44.65 56.73
N THR A 7 3.20 -45.06 56.26
CA THR A 7 3.47 -46.18 55.32
C THR A 7 3.15 -47.53 55.98
N PRO A 8 2.85 -48.59 55.19
CA PRO A 8 3.81 -49.64 54.75
C PRO A 8 3.44 -50.19 53.35
N ALA A 9 4.02 -51.19 52.69
CA ALA A 9 5.31 -51.91 52.63
C ALA A 9 5.31 -52.64 51.25
N LEU A 10 6.50 -53.02 50.77
CA LEU A 10 6.78 -53.79 49.55
C LEU A 10 6.22 -55.24 49.65
N PRO A 11 6.11 -55.96 48.51
CA PRO A 11 7.05 -57.06 48.36
C PRO A 11 7.65 -57.26 46.96
N LEU A 12 8.86 -57.80 47.03
CA LEU A 12 9.74 -58.36 46.01
C LEU A 12 9.11 -59.62 45.36
N LEU A 13 9.23 -59.80 44.04
CA LEU A 13 9.21 -61.13 43.43
C LEU A 13 10.18 -61.24 42.23
N LEU A 14 11.01 -62.28 42.32
CA LEU A 14 12.06 -62.73 41.40
C LEU A 14 11.48 -63.60 40.25
N ALA A 15 12.04 -63.48 39.04
CA ALA A 15 12.17 -64.58 38.07
C ALA A 15 13.31 -64.24 37.07
N LYS A 16 14.49 -64.87 37.11
CA LYS A 16 14.93 -66.22 36.65
C LYS A 16 15.41 -66.26 35.17
N ARG A 17 16.73 -66.52 35.06
CA ARG A 17 17.62 -66.83 33.90
C ARG A 17 16.99 -67.52 32.67
N LYS A 18 17.54 -67.24 31.46
CA LYS A 18 18.40 -68.17 30.67
C LYS A 18 18.83 -67.64 29.27
N ASN A 19 20.14 -67.73 29.03
CA ASN A 19 20.92 -68.19 27.86
C ASN A 19 20.70 -67.70 26.40
N LEU A 20 21.82 -67.18 25.86
CA LEU A 20 22.48 -67.45 24.56
C LEU A 20 21.63 -67.55 23.28
N SER A 21 21.98 -66.70 22.30
CA SER A 21 22.74 -67.22 21.14
C SER A 21 23.70 -66.17 20.57
N LYS A 22 24.95 -66.58 20.39
CA LYS A 22 26.00 -65.82 19.68
C LYS A 22 25.80 -66.05 18.19
N SER A 23 25.53 -65.00 17.42
CA SER A 23 25.72 -65.03 15.97
C SER A 23 27.11 -64.51 15.66
N LYS A 24 28.04 -65.45 15.40
CA LYS A 24 29.35 -65.16 14.82
C LYS A 24 29.13 -64.77 13.35
N ARG A 25 29.43 -63.53 12.98
CA ARG A 25 29.75 -63.19 11.58
C ARG A 25 31.20 -62.74 11.52
N SER A 26 32.01 -63.56 10.87
CA SER A 26 33.40 -63.32 10.53
C SER A 26 33.51 -62.13 9.58
N THR A 27 34.12 -61.04 10.03
CA THR A 27 34.68 -60.01 9.15
C THR A 27 36.13 -60.37 8.84
N PRO A 28 36.58 -60.28 7.57
CA PRO A 28 37.98 -60.54 7.23
C PRO A 28 38.88 -59.48 7.87
N ALA A 29 39.96 -59.95 8.47
CA ALA A 29 40.94 -59.15 9.18
C ALA A 29 41.71 -58.24 8.21
N CYS A 30 41.68 -56.93 8.45
CA CYS A 30 42.81 -56.05 8.12
C CYS A 30 43.79 -56.15 9.29
N THR A 31 44.72 -57.11 9.22
CA THR A 31 45.81 -57.20 10.19
C THR A 31 46.77 -56.02 10.02
N ARG A 32 46.94 -55.23 11.09
CA ARG A 32 48.12 -54.41 11.32
C ARG A 32 48.66 -54.72 12.70
N ASN A 33 49.93 -55.12 12.73
CA ASN A 33 50.68 -55.41 13.94
C ASN A 33 50.68 -54.21 14.89
N PHE A 34 50.45 -54.52 16.17
CA PHE A 34 50.68 -53.63 17.30
C PHE A 34 52.18 -53.27 17.34
N LEU A 35 52.51 -51.98 17.39
CA LEU A 35 53.20 -51.36 18.52
C LEU A 35 53.47 -49.87 18.26
N LYS A 36 53.14 -49.07 19.28
CA LYS A 36 53.58 -47.70 19.61
C LYS A 36 53.43 -46.64 18.51
N ASP A 37 52.43 -45.76 18.64
CA ASP A 37 52.67 -44.36 19.04
C ASP A 37 51.36 -43.59 19.25
N TYR A 38 51.35 -42.68 20.23
CA TYR A 38 50.25 -41.76 20.52
C TYR A 38 50.34 -40.55 19.58
N SER A 39 49.57 -40.53 18.49
CA SER A 39 49.10 -39.30 17.85
C SER A 39 48.03 -39.65 16.81
N ASN A 40 46.89 -38.99 16.92
CA ASN A 40 45.69 -39.22 16.13
C ASN A 40 45.94 -39.11 14.62
N LYS A 41 46.10 -40.26 13.96
CA LYS A 41 45.98 -40.37 12.51
C LYS A 41 44.98 -41.49 12.19
N PHE A 42 43.69 -41.15 12.27
CA PHE A 42 42.63 -41.92 11.63
C PHE A 42 42.85 -41.88 10.12
N VAL A 43 43.74 -42.74 9.60
CA VAL A 43 43.80 -43.05 8.17
C VAL A 43 42.58 -43.91 7.86
N SER A 44 41.45 -43.22 7.70
CA SER A 44 40.22 -43.78 7.17
C SER A 44 40.44 -44.06 5.68
N CYS A 45 40.37 -45.32 5.27
CA CYS A 45 40.36 -45.69 3.85
C CYS A 45 39.08 -45.17 3.17
N LYS A 46 39.03 -43.88 2.86
CA LYS A 46 37.94 -43.19 2.16
C LYS A 46 38.20 -43.12 0.65
N ARG A 47 38.17 -44.24 -0.06
CA ARG A 47 38.07 -44.21 -1.54
C ARG A 47 36.63 -44.17 -2.04
N SER A 48 35.68 -44.69 -1.25
CA SER A 48 34.26 -44.70 -1.61
C SER A 48 33.55 -43.34 -1.38
N GLN A 49 34.02 -42.52 -0.42
CA GLN A 49 33.40 -41.21 -0.12
C GLN A 49 33.70 -40.10 -1.13
N MET A 50 34.77 -40.23 -1.93
CA MET A 50 35.17 -39.21 -2.91
C MET A 50 34.12 -39.07 -4.02
N LYS A 51 33.46 -40.18 -4.38
CA LYS A 51 32.41 -40.22 -5.42
C LYS A 51 31.09 -39.58 -4.96
N ILE A 52 30.77 -39.71 -3.67
CA ILE A 52 29.55 -39.11 -3.07
C ILE A 52 29.72 -37.59 -2.95
N GLN A 53 30.90 -37.11 -2.56
CA GLN A 53 31.16 -35.67 -2.48
C GLN A 53 31.14 -34.98 -3.86
N GLN A 54 31.59 -35.66 -4.93
CA GLN A 54 31.53 -35.13 -6.30
C GLN A 54 30.09 -34.98 -6.81
N MET A 55 29.20 -35.92 -6.50
CA MET A 55 27.78 -35.83 -6.89
C MET A 55 27.01 -34.80 -6.07
N ALA A 56 27.33 -34.65 -4.78
CA ALA A 56 26.73 -33.63 -3.93
C ALA A 56 27.10 -32.21 -4.37
N PHE A 57 28.35 -31.98 -4.76
CA PHE A 57 28.79 -30.67 -5.25
C PHE A 57 28.05 -30.26 -6.54
N MET A 58 27.80 -31.22 -7.43
CA MET A 58 27.02 -30.97 -8.64
C MET A 58 25.58 -30.56 -8.32
N LEU A 59 24.92 -31.24 -7.37
CA LEU A 59 23.54 -30.94 -6.99
C LEU A 59 23.42 -29.56 -6.33
N ILE A 60 24.35 -29.19 -5.43
CA ILE A 60 24.38 -27.86 -4.81
C ILE A 60 24.53 -26.76 -5.87
N ALA A 61 25.43 -26.94 -6.84
CA ALA A 61 25.64 -25.96 -7.91
C ALA A 61 24.36 -25.74 -8.74
N VAL A 62 23.63 -26.81 -9.06
CA VAL A 62 22.35 -26.72 -9.79
C VAL A 62 21.28 -26.01 -8.96
N MET A 63 21.19 -26.28 -7.65
CA MET A 63 20.24 -25.60 -6.77
C MET A 63 20.51 -24.09 -6.67
N VAL A 64 21.79 -23.70 -6.53
CA VAL A 64 22.20 -22.29 -6.48
C VAL A 64 21.91 -21.59 -7.81
N PHE A 65 22.13 -22.27 -8.94
CA PHE A 65 21.81 -21.74 -10.26
C PHE A 65 20.32 -21.41 -10.38
N PHE A 66 19.43 -22.34 -10.00
CA PHE A 66 17.99 -22.09 -10.02
C PHE A 66 17.55 -21.03 -9.00
N ALA A 67 18.20 -20.96 -7.83
CA ALA A 67 17.93 -19.90 -6.86
C ALA A 67 18.26 -18.51 -7.41
N LEU A 68 19.40 -18.36 -8.11
CA LEU A 68 19.79 -17.09 -8.74
C LEU A 68 18.82 -16.70 -9.86
N VAL A 69 18.46 -17.64 -10.74
CA VAL A 69 17.48 -17.40 -11.80
C VAL A 69 16.11 -17.04 -11.20
N GLY A 70 15.70 -17.72 -10.14
CA GLY A 70 14.45 -17.43 -9.42
C GLY A 70 14.43 -16.02 -8.82
N LEU A 71 15.52 -15.58 -8.20
CA LEU A 71 15.65 -14.22 -7.68
C LEU A 71 15.62 -13.16 -8.79
N LEU A 72 16.20 -13.43 -9.95
CA LEU A 72 16.14 -12.52 -11.09
C LEU A 72 14.71 -12.37 -11.62
N ILE A 73 13.98 -13.47 -11.82
CA ILE A 73 12.57 -13.42 -12.26
C ILE A 73 11.69 -12.71 -11.22
N PHE A 74 11.90 -13.01 -9.92
CA PHE A 74 11.16 -12.39 -8.83
C PHE A 74 11.39 -10.87 -8.76
N SER A 75 12.65 -10.42 -8.89
CA SER A 75 12.97 -8.98 -8.83
C SER A 75 12.39 -8.18 -9.99
N VAL A 76 12.33 -8.74 -11.20
CA VAL A 76 11.66 -8.12 -12.36
C VAL A 76 10.15 -8.00 -12.12
N GLY A 77 9.51 -9.03 -11.58
CA GLY A 77 8.07 -8.99 -11.23
C GLY A 77 7.73 -8.00 -10.11
N PHE A 78 8.61 -7.85 -9.12
CA PHE A 78 8.39 -6.96 -7.98
C PHE A 78 8.51 -5.47 -8.33
N SER A 79 9.30 -5.14 -9.35
CA SER A 79 9.48 -3.77 -9.82
C SER A 79 8.16 -3.15 -10.31
N GLY A 80 7.31 -3.95 -10.96
CA GLY A 80 5.97 -3.50 -11.41
C GLY A 80 4.93 -3.37 -10.29
N LEU A 81 5.10 -4.03 -9.14
CA LEU A 81 4.16 -3.91 -8.02
C LEU A 81 4.25 -2.54 -7.33
N LYS A 82 5.46 -1.98 -7.24
CA LYS A 82 5.68 -0.65 -6.68
C LYS A 82 4.98 0.42 -7.51
N GLU A 83 5.07 0.32 -8.83
CA GLU A 83 4.41 1.23 -9.76
C GLU A 83 2.87 1.08 -9.71
N LYS A 84 2.37 -0.15 -9.62
CA LYS A 84 0.93 -0.39 -9.42
C LYS A 84 0.41 0.20 -8.11
N ALA A 85 1.20 0.19 -7.04
CA ALA A 85 0.82 0.80 -5.77
C ALA A 85 0.72 2.33 -5.87
N SER A 86 1.64 2.99 -6.59
CA SER A 86 1.56 4.44 -6.81
C SER A 86 0.40 4.83 -7.73
N VAL A 87 0.19 4.10 -8.83
CA VAL A 87 -0.94 4.35 -9.74
C VAL A 87 -2.28 4.16 -9.03
N LEU A 88 -2.42 3.10 -8.22
CA LEU A 88 -3.61 2.86 -7.43
C LEU A 88 -3.88 4.00 -6.43
N GLN A 89 -2.82 4.57 -5.83
CA GLN A 89 -2.96 5.70 -4.94
C GLN A 89 -3.44 6.96 -5.66
N GLU A 90 -2.94 7.21 -6.88
CA GLU A 90 -3.40 8.31 -7.74
C GLU A 90 -4.85 8.15 -8.20
N GLU A 91 -5.27 6.94 -8.58
CA GLU A 91 -6.64 6.67 -8.98
C GLU A 91 -7.62 6.88 -7.82
N ASN A 92 -7.27 6.40 -6.63
CA ASN A 92 -8.08 6.64 -5.42
C ASN A 92 -8.19 8.14 -5.14
N ALA A 93 -7.10 8.90 -5.29
CA ALA A 93 -7.11 10.35 -5.11
C ALA A 93 -8.03 11.04 -6.13
N LYS A 94 -7.98 10.65 -7.41
CA LYS A 94 -8.88 11.16 -8.47
C LYS A 94 -10.35 10.82 -8.20
N LEU A 95 -10.64 9.62 -7.70
CA LEU A 95 -11.99 9.20 -7.34
C LEU A 95 -12.57 10.04 -6.19
N LEU A 96 -11.76 10.38 -5.18
CA LEU A 96 -12.20 11.25 -4.09
C LEU A 96 -12.56 12.66 -4.59
N VAL A 97 -11.71 13.22 -5.46
CA VAL A 97 -11.97 14.53 -6.07
C VAL A 97 -13.20 14.49 -6.99
N SER A 98 -13.37 13.41 -7.76
CA SER A 98 -14.57 13.19 -8.57
C SER A 98 -15.85 13.08 -7.73
N ARG A 99 -15.80 12.40 -6.57
CA ARG A 99 -16.94 12.36 -5.64
C ARG A 99 -17.30 13.73 -5.09
N LEU A 100 -16.31 14.58 -4.83
CA LEU A 100 -16.55 15.96 -4.42
C LEU A 100 -17.18 16.78 -5.56
N ALA A 101 -16.66 16.66 -6.78
CA ALA A 101 -17.23 17.33 -7.96
C ALA A 101 -18.67 16.90 -8.26
N ASN A 102 -18.99 15.63 -8.00
CA ASN A 102 -20.33 15.06 -8.19
C ASN A 102 -21.25 15.19 -6.97
N SER A 103 -20.82 15.87 -5.90
CA SER A 103 -21.68 16.12 -4.74
C SER A 103 -22.74 17.19 -5.06
N PRO A 104 -23.93 17.20 -4.41
CA PRO A 104 -25.02 18.11 -4.77
C PRO A 104 -24.66 19.60 -4.67
N GLU A 105 -23.68 19.95 -3.84
CA GLU A 105 -23.18 21.31 -3.64
C GLU A 105 -22.34 21.84 -4.81
N PHE A 106 -21.72 20.93 -5.58
CA PHE A 106 -20.86 21.26 -6.71
C PHE A 106 -21.47 20.81 -8.04
N SER A 107 -22.29 19.76 -8.06
CA SER A 107 -22.74 19.12 -9.29
C SER A 107 -23.73 19.96 -10.09
N CYS A 108 -23.55 19.91 -11.42
CA CYS A 108 -24.48 20.43 -12.41
C CYS A 108 -25.85 19.72 -12.42
N GLY A 109 -25.96 18.50 -11.88
CA GLY A 109 -27.17 17.70 -11.96
C GLY A 109 -27.67 17.54 -13.41
N GLN A 110 -28.96 17.73 -13.63
CA GLN A 110 -29.56 17.73 -14.97
C GLN A 110 -29.63 19.13 -15.63
N ALA A 111 -29.12 20.17 -14.96
CA ALA A 111 -29.33 21.56 -15.40
C ALA A 111 -28.53 21.93 -16.66
N PHE A 112 -27.46 21.20 -16.97
CA PHE A 112 -26.51 21.51 -18.06
C PHE A 112 -26.29 20.33 -19.04
N GLY A 113 -27.26 19.41 -19.09
CA GLY A 113 -27.17 18.13 -19.80
C GLY A 113 -26.45 17.03 -19.01
N SER A 114 -26.38 15.82 -19.58
CA SER A 114 -25.70 14.66 -18.99
C SER A 114 -24.17 14.76 -19.13
N LYS A 115 -23.57 15.69 -18.38
CA LYS A 115 -22.10 15.87 -18.32
C LYS A 115 -21.56 15.24 -17.05
N GLU A 116 -20.63 14.31 -17.19
CA GLU A 116 -19.90 13.72 -16.06
C GLU A 116 -18.83 14.71 -15.53
N ASN A 117 -18.56 14.70 -14.22
CA ASN A 117 -17.56 15.57 -13.58
C ASN A 117 -17.78 17.07 -13.90
N CYS A 118 -19.04 17.49 -13.79
CA CYS A 118 -19.48 18.86 -14.06
C CYS A 118 -19.69 19.62 -12.75
N ILE A 119 -19.09 20.80 -12.64
CA ILE A 119 -19.23 21.72 -11.51
C ILE A 119 -20.05 22.93 -11.93
N ASP A 120 -21.12 23.21 -11.18
CA ASP A 120 -21.94 24.41 -11.31
C ASP A 120 -21.25 25.58 -10.59
N LEU A 121 -20.77 26.54 -11.37
CA LEU A 121 -20.03 27.67 -10.83
C LEU A 121 -20.89 28.58 -9.95
N ASP A 122 -22.19 28.70 -10.23
CA ASP A 122 -23.08 29.61 -9.50
C ASP A 122 -23.37 29.04 -8.11
N LYS A 123 -23.63 27.72 -8.02
CA LYS A 123 -23.76 27.02 -6.73
C LYS A 123 -22.49 27.13 -5.88
N VAL A 124 -21.33 26.84 -6.48
CA VAL A 124 -20.04 26.92 -5.79
C VAL A 124 -19.75 28.33 -5.30
N PHE A 125 -20.10 29.34 -6.07
CA PHE A 125 -19.90 30.74 -5.69
C PHE A 125 -20.81 31.14 -4.51
N ILE A 126 -22.08 30.73 -4.52
CA ILE A 126 -22.99 30.93 -3.40
C ILE A 126 -22.51 30.18 -2.16
N LEU A 127 -22.02 28.95 -2.33
CA LEU A 127 -21.45 28.13 -1.27
C LEU A 127 -20.24 28.82 -0.64
N LYS A 128 -19.34 29.37 -1.46
CA LYS A 128 -18.18 30.16 -0.99
C LYS A 128 -18.60 31.30 -0.07
N ASN A 129 -19.64 32.04 -0.42
CA ASN A 129 -20.13 33.15 0.40
C ASN A 129 -20.72 32.69 1.74
N ASN A 130 -21.26 31.46 1.79
CA ASN A 130 -21.88 30.88 2.98
C ASN A 130 -20.98 29.86 3.69
N ILE A 131 -19.70 29.74 3.32
CA ILE A 131 -18.82 28.66 3.78
C ILE A 131 -18.64 28.67 5.31
N ASN A 132 -18.73 29.84 5.94
CA ASN A 132 -18.64 29.98 7.39
C ASN A 132 -19.76 29.23 8.13
N ASN A 133 -20.93 29.05 7.50
CA ASN A 133 -22.03 28.27 8.08
C ASN A 133 -21.73 26.75 8.05
N TYR A 134 -20.85 26.31 7.15
CA TYR A 134 -20.41 24.93 7.01
C TYR A 134 -19.12 24.61 7.78
N LYS A 135 -18.49 25.63 8.39
CA LYS A 135 -17.39 25.46 9.34
C LYS A 135 -17.97 25.28 10.74
N ASN A 136 -17.93 24.07 11.27
CA ASN A 136 -18.18 23.87 12.70
C ASN A 136 -16.87 24.08 13.47
N LYS A 137 -16.93 24.54 14.73
CA LYS A 137 -15.88 25.17 15.55
C LYS A 137 -14.42 24.69 15.41
N ASN A 138 -14.14 23.48 14.91
CA ASN A 138 -12.78 22.97 14.63
C ASN A 138 -12.66 22.09 13.37
N LYS A 139 -13.70 21.90 12.54
CA LYS A 139 -13.67 20.99 11.37
C LYS A 139 -14.58 21.46 10.22
N ASN A 140 -14.04 21.37 9.00
CA ASN A 140 -14.78 21.60 7.75
C ASN A 140 -15.73 20.42 7.46
N PHE A 141 -16.92 20.69 6.92
CA PHE A 141 -17.91 19.65 6.55
C PHE A 141 -17.31 18.52 5.67
N TRP A 142 -16.43 18.87 4.74
CA TRP A 142 -15.81 17.92 3.81
C TRP A 142 -14.58 17.18 4.37
N GLY A 143 -14.08 17.54 5.56
CA GLY A 143 -12.89 16.91 6.14
C GLY A 143 -11.61 17.13 5.31
N VAL A 144 -11.55 18.21 4.53
CA VAL A 144 -10.40 18.58 3.69
C VAL A 144 -9.81 19.92 4.17
N LEU A 145 -8.51 20.10 3.92
CA LEU A 145 -7.77 21.31 4.30
C LEU A 145 -8.05 22.47 3.35
N ASP A 146 -8.16 22.16 2.05
CA ASP A 146 -8.25 23.18 1.01
C ASP A 146 -9.02 22.65 -0.19
N ILE A 147 -9.88 23.50 -0.77
CA ILE A 147 -10.59 23.23 -2.01
C ILE A 147 -10.43 24.47 -2.90
N GLU A 148 -9.74 24.27 -4.01
CA GLU A 148 -9.46 25.28 -5.02
C GLU A 148 -9.99 24.80 -6.37
N ILE A 149 -10.79 25.63 -7.04
CA ILE A 149 -11.26 25.38 -8.40
C ILE A 149 -10.59 26.41 -9.31
N ILE A 150 -9.91 25.92 -10.34
CA ILE A 150 -9.10 26.73 -11.24
C ILE A 150 -9.66 26.57 -12.66
N LYS A 151 -9.98 27.68 -13.29
CA LYS A 151 -10.37 27.75 -14.70
C LYS A 151 -9.10 27.64 -15.55
N ILE A 152 -9.07 26.68 -16.47
CA ILE A 152 -7.93 26.43 -17.35
C ILE A 152 -8.14 27.16 -18.68
N TYR A 153 -9.37 27.12 -19.19
CA TYR A 153 -9.72 27.73 -20.46
C TYR A 153 -11.11 28.37 -20.38
N PRO A 154 -11.32 29.61 -20.89
CA PRO A 154 -10.32 30.48 -21.53
C PRO A 154 -9.25 30.97 -20.55
N GLU A 155 -8.04 31.24 -21.04
CA GLU A 155 -6.90 31.70 -20.23
C GLU A 155 -7.27 32.99 -19.50
N ASN A 156 -7.63 32.85 -18.23
CA ASN A 156 -7.89 33.96 -17.35
C ASN A 156 -6.68 34.18 -16.45
N LYS A 157 -6.44 35.45 -16.10
CA LYS A 157 -5.42 35.81 -15.11
C LYS A 157 -5.71 35.02 -13.83
N ASN A 158 -4.66 34.62 -13.09
CA ASN A 158 -4.70 33.97 -11.77
C ASN A 158 -5.31 34.90 -10.69
N LEU A 159 -6.49 35.44 -10.96
CA LEU A 159 -7.26 36.34 -10.14
C LEU A 159 -8.22 35.51 -9.30
N ILE A 160 -8.19 35.75 -8.00
CA ILE A 160 -9.11 35.13 -7.06
C ILE A 160 -10.51 35.70 -7.30
N CYS A 161 -11.50 34.82 -7.41
CA CYS A 161 -12.89 35.20 -7.56
C CYS A 161 -13.44 35.86 -6.29
N THR A 162 -14.07 37.00 -6.44
CA THR A 162 -14.75 37.83 -5.44
C THR A 162 -16.11 38.24 -6.00
N SER A 163 -17.01 38.75 -5.16
CA SER A 163 -18.33 39.22 -5.62
C SER A 163 -18.27 40.37 -6.64
N ALA A 164 -17.14 41.08 -6.74
CA ALA A 164 -16.96 42.17 -7.68
C ALA A 164 -16.46 41.74 -9.07
N ASN A 165 -15.79 40.58 -9.18
CA ASN A 165 -15.14 40.14 -10.42
C ASN A 165 -15.67 38.81 -10.96
N TYR A 166 -16.66 38.21 -10.34
CA TYR A 166 -17.33 37.01 -10.82
C TYR A 166 -18.38 37.40 -11.88
N PRO A 167 -18.46 36.78 -13.10
CA PRO A 167 -17.81 35.56 -13.62
C PRO A 167 -16.33 35.61 -14.00
N ASP A 168 -15.77 36.80 -14.24
CA ASP A 168 -14.52 37.03 -14.96
C ASP A 168 -13.27 36.83 -14.08
N CYS A 169 -13.12 35.63 -13.54
CA CYS A 169 -12.05 35.27 -12.62
C CYS A 169 -11.52 33.85 -12.89
N GLY A 170 -10.26 33.62 -12.51
CA GLY A 170 -9.54 32.38 -12.80
C GLY A 170 -9.60 31.33 -11.69
N THR A 171 -9.66 31.77 -10.42
CA THR A 171 -9.51 30.87 -9.27
C THR A 171 -10.59 31.07 -8.20
N LEU A 172 -11.43 30.06 -7.98
CA LEU A 172 -12.37 29.99 -6.86
C LEU A 172 -11.74 29.20 -5.71
N LYS A 173 -11.33 29.93 -4.67
CA LYS A 173 -10.94 29.33 -3.39
C LYS A 173 -12.11 29.30 -2.42
N LEU A 174 -12.50 28.12 -1.95
CA LEU A 174 -13.64 27.93 -1.04
C LEU A 174 -13.20 27.91 0.42
N ILE A 175 -12.21 27.08 0.73
CA ILE A 175 -11.66 26.91 2.06
C ILE A 175 -10.22 27.42 2.01
N SER A 176 -9.79 28.14 3.04
CA SER A 176 -8.40 28.50 3.23
C SER A 176 -8.20 28.55 4.73
N ASP A 177 -7.40 27.66 5.28
CA ASP A 177 -6.94 27.82 6.64
C ASP A 177 -5.59 28.58 6.56
N PRO A 178 -5.57 29.88 6.91
CA PRO A 178 -4.39 30.74 6.69
C PRO A 178 -3.22 30.46 7.65
N GLY A 179 -3.34 29.46 8.54
CA GLY A 179 -2.42 29.25 9.66
C GLY A 179 -1.67 27.93 9.68
N GLU A 180 -1.99 26.95 8.84
CA GLU A 180 -1.42 25.61 8.96
C GLU A 180 -0.51 25.28 7.79
N LYS A 181 0.78 25.08 8.11
CA LYS A 181 1.85 24.75 7.16
C LYS A 181 1.60 23.38 6.52
N THR A 182 0.79 23.38 5.47
CA THR A 182 0.98 22.73 4.16
C THR A 182 1.83 21.45 4.09
N THR A 183 1.51 20.42 4.88
CA THR A 183 2.03 19.05 4.68
C THR A 183 0.92 18.07 4.29
N GLY A 184 -0.07 18.55 3.52
CA GLY A 184 -1.16 17.74 3.01
C GLY A 184 -0.87 17.08 1.65
N ILE A 185 -1.60 16.02 1.34
CA ILE A 185 -1.57 15.37 0.02
C ILE A 185 -2.55 16.14 -0.88
N SER A 186 -2.06 16.64 -2.01
CA SER A 186 -2.89 17.31 -3.02
C SER A 186 -3.34 16.32 -4.10
N ALA A 187 -4.63 16.31 -4.37
CA ALA A 187 -5.23 15.57 -5.48
C ALA A 187 -5.88 16.57 -6.45
N GLU A 188 -5.72 16.35 -7.75
CA GLU A 188 -6.36 17.16 -8.78
C GLU A 188 -7.13 16.32 -9.79
N ASN A 189 -8.21 16.89 -10.33
CA ASN A 189 -8.97 16.30 -11.42
C ASN A 189 -9.50 17.39 -12.36
N PHE A 190 -9.62 17.07 -13.65
CA PHE A 190 -10.22 17.95 -14.65
C PHE A 190 -11.75 17.85 -14.59
N VAL A 191 -12.40 19.00 -14.74
CA VAL A 191 -13.85 19.16 -14.59
C VAL A 191 -14.39 20.17 -15.59
N SER A 192 -15.65 20.00 -15.97
CA SER A 192 -16.38 21.00 -16.74
C SER A 192 -16.98 22.03 -15.80
N LEU A 193 -16.59 23.29 -15.91
CA LEU A 193 -17.13 24.39 -15.12
C LEU A 193 -18.29 25.03 -15.89
N CYS A 194 -19.52 24.86 -15.42
CA CYS A 194 -20.71 25.30 -16.14
C CYS A 194 -21.44 26.42 -15.43
N ARG A 195 -22.07 27.29 -16.23
CA ARG A 195 -22.92 28.41 -15.82
C ARG A 195 -24.00 28.65 -16.88
N LYS A 196 -25.15 29.19 -16.46
CA LYS A 196 -26.16 29.71 -17.40
C LYS A 196 -25.85 31.16 -17.72
N GLU A 197 -25.68 31.47 -18.99
CA GLU A 197 -25.56 32.84 -19.47
C GLU A 197 -26.79 33.19 -20.31
N TYR A 198 -27.15 34.47 -20.27
CA TYR A 198 -28.23 35.03 -21.07
C TYR A 198 -27.62 35.80 -22.24
N ASP A 199 -27.96 35.39 -23.46
CA ASP A 199 -27.62 36.13 -24.65
C ASP A 199 -28.68 37.20 -24.91
N SER A 200 -28.29 38.47 -24.78
CA SER A 200 -29.16 39.61 -25.04
C SER A 200 -29.51 39.80 -26.51
N GLU A 201 -28.69 39.29 -27.43
CA GLU A 201 -28.91 39.44 -28.88
C GLU A 201 -29.94 38.42 -29.38
N ASN A 202 -29.83 37.17 -28.91
CA ASN A 202 -30.71 36.09 -29.33
C ASN A 202 -31.88 35.83 -28.36
N TYR A 203 -31.96 36.54 -27.23
CA TYR A 203 -32.98 36.36 -26.18
C TYR A 203 -33.08 34.92 -25.68
N LEU A 204 -31.95 34.22 -25.60
CA LEU A 204 -31.88 32.81 -25.23
C LEU A 204 -30.94 32.61 -24.05
N ASN A 205 -31.35 31.74 -23.13
CA ASN A 205 -30.48 31.21 -22.09
C ASN A 205 -29.71 30.04 -22.68
N TYR A 206 -28.39 30.05 -22.53
CA TYR A 206 -27.53 28.96 -22.97
C TYR A 206 -26.58 28.51 -21.87
N ASP A 207 -26.17 27.26 -21.98
CA ASP A 207 -25.25 26.62 -21.06
C ASP A 207 -23.81 26.87 -21.51
N LYS A 208 -23.10 27.74 -20.79
CA LYS A 208 -21.68 27.95 -21.01
C LYS A 208 -20.89 27.04 -20.11
N CYS A 209 -20.10 26.16 -20.72
CA CYS A 209 -19.22 25.25 -20.00
C CYS A 209 -17.79 25.43 -20.47
N GLU A 210 -16.92 25.60 -19.50
CA GLU A 210 -15.50 25.90 -19.66
C GLU A 210 -14.68 24.78 -19.02
N LEU A 211 -13.41 24.66 -19.44
CA LEU A 211 -12.54 23.63 -18.90
C LEU A 211 -11.84 24.16 -17.64
N GLY A 212 -11.90 23.37 -16.57
CA GLY A 212 -11.21 23.67 -15.33
C GLY A 212 -10.60 22.44 -14.69
N LYS A 213 -9.95 22.67 -13.55
CA LYS A 213 -9.53 21.63 -12.62
C LYS A 213 -9.95 21.99 -11.21
N ILE A 214 -10.25 20.96 -10.45
CA ILE A 214 -10.47 21.05 -9.01
C ILE A 214 -9.25 20.44 -8.31
N LEU A 215 -8.75 21.16 -7.32
CA LEU A 215 -7.63 20.78 -6.48
C LEU A 215 -8.11 20.69 -5.05
N VAL A 216 -7.86 19.54 -4.42
CA VAL A 216 -8.27 19.26 -3.06
C VAL A 216 -7.06 18.82 -2.26
N ARG A 217 -6.87 19.41 -1.08
CA ARG A 217 -5.78 19.03 -0.16
C ARG A 217 -6.35 18.32 1.06
N TYR A 218 -5.77 17.17 1.37
CA TYR A 218 -6.14 16.35 2.52
C TYR A 218 -5.05 16.39 3.58
N GLU A 219 -5.44 16.27 4.84
CA GLU A 219 -4.49 16.05 5.93
C GLU A 219 -3.78 14.71 5.74
N LYS A 220 -2.46 14.70 5.93
CA LYS A 220 -1.70 13.45 5.87
C LYS A 220 -1.97 12.66 7.14
N ILE A 221 -2.80 11.62 7.03
CA ILE A 221 -2.97 10.65 8.12
C ILE A 221 -1.61 9.95 8.30
N GLN A 222 -1.00 10.16 9.47
CA GLN A 222 0.30 9.63 9.86
C GLN A 222 0.17 8.23 10.47
#